data_AF-A0A968MFE8-F1
#
_entry.id   AF-A0A968MFE8-F1
#
_cell.length_a   1.000
_cell.length_b   1.000
_cell.length_c   1.000
_cell.angle_alpha   90.00
_cell.angle_beta   90.00
_cell.angle_gamma   90.00
#
_symmetry.space_group_name_H-M   'P 1'
#
loop_
_entity.id
_entity.type
_entity.pdbx_description
1 polymer ?
#
loop_
_entity_poly.entity_id
_entity_poly.type
_entity_poly.pdbx_seq_one_letter_code
_entity_poly.pdbx_strand_id
1 'polypeptide(L)'
;MCCKNYAAAKDFYNQATAIKPSEQYPSTKIIEIDRTVQANKVAADKAKAAELDKQYQAYLTQGDTYYKNKDYKNAAEAYNNALMLKPSESYPKLRVNEINKANAAAEAKKQQEIEAGYQNALIAAEKAVAAKDFTAAKAFYQQAQQINPQNPSVQSKIAEMDRQIAADNQQKQQQQVIQNNYNEAVKKSGSIVLV
;
A
#
# COMPACT_ATOMS: atom_id res chain seq x y z
N MET A 1 -47.28 10.54 -4.45
CA MET A 1 -48.71 10.81 -4.20
C MET A 1 -49.58 9.54 -4.19
N CYS A 2 -49.20 8.42 -4.82
CA CYS A 2 -50.08 7.26 -5.01
C CYS A 2 -50.59 6.57 -3.73
N CYS A 3 -49.78 6.44 -2.67
CA CYS A 3 -50.19 5.69 -1.47
C CYS A 3 -51.22 6.44 -0.60
N LYS A 4 -51.23 7.78 -0.62
CA LYS A 4 -52.19 8.59 0.16
C LYS A 4 -53.62 8.47 -0.38
N ASN A 5 -53.77 8.29 -1.70
CA ASN A 5 -55.08 8.16 -2.33
C ASN A 5 -55.72 6.78 -2.10
N TYR A 6 -54.92 5.70 -2.07
CA TYR A 6 -55.43 4.36 -1.77
C TYR A 6 -55.88 4.20 -0.32
N ALA A 7 -55.15 4.78 0.64
CA ALA A 7 -55.54 4.75 2.05
C ALA A 7 -56.88 5.48 2.28
N ALA A 8 -57.01 6.72 1.78
CA ALA A 8 -58.25 7.47 1.88
C ALA A 8 -59.43 6.78 1.17
N ALA A 9 -59.20 6.21 -0.02
CA ALA A 9 -60.24 5.45 -0.73
C ALA A 9 -60.70 4.24 0.09
N LYS A 10 -59.77 3.52 0.71
CA LYS A 10 -60.06 2.37 1.56
C LYS A 10 -60.87 2.78 2.79
N ASP A 11 -60.56 3.91 3.41
CA ASP A 11 -61.32 4.47 4.54
C ASP A 11 -62.78 4.78 4.16
N PHE A 12 -62.99 5.41 2.99
CA PHE A 12 -64.35 5.66 2.50
C PHE A 12 -65.13 4.38 2.16
N TYR A 13 -64.48 3.37 1.57
CA TYR A 13 -65.14 2.08 1.33
C TYR A 13 -65.42 1.31 2.62
N ASN A 14 -64.56 1.41 3.63
CA ASN A 14 -64.82 0.85 4.96
C ASN A 14 -66.03 1.52 5.61
N GLN A 15 -66.15 2.85 5.52
CA GLN A 15 -67.34 3.58 5.99
C GLN A 15 -68.60 3.14 5.24
N ALA A 16 -68.55 3.03 3.91
CA ALA A 16 -69.67 2.54 3.11
C ALA A 16 -70.09 1.10 3.49
N THR A 17 -69.11 0.24 3.80
CA THR A 17 -69.34 -1.15 4.27
C THR A 17 -70.03 -1.15 5.64
N ALA A 18 -69.64 -0.25 6.54
CA ALA A 18 -70.29 -0.12 7.85
C ALA A 18 -71.74 0.38 7.76
N ILE A 19 -72.06 1.22 6.78
CA ILE A 19 -73.42 1.74 6.55
C ILE A 19 -74.33 0.69 5.89
N LYS A 20 -73.81 -0.08 4.91
CA LYS A 20 -74.55 -1.15 4.23
C LYS A 20 -73.73 -2.45 4.15
N PRO A 21 -73.74 -3.30 5.19
CA PRO A 21 -72.87 -4.48 5.25
C PRO A 21 -73.17 -5.56 4.21
N SER A 22 -74.39 -5.61 3.67
CA SER A 22 -74.80 -6.61 2.66
C SER A 22 -74.39 -6.25 1.23
N GLU A 23 -73.86 -5.05 0.99
CA GLU A 23 -73.43 -4.60 -0.34
C GLU A 23 -72.04 -5.17 -0.68
N GLN A 24 -71.92 -5.82 -1.84
CA GLN A 24 -70.65 -6.44 -2.28
C GLN A 24 -69.67 -5.44 -2.92
N TYR A 25 -70.17 -4.30 -3.40
CA TYR A 25 -69.34 -3.35 -4.13
C TYR A 25 -68.20 -2.74 -3.28
N PRO A 26 -68.46 -2.21 -2.07
CA PRO A 26 -67.39 -1.64 -1.22
C PRO A 26 -66.32 -2.66 -0.83
N SER A 27 -66.72 -3.88 -0.47
CA SER A 27 -65.79 -4.96 -0.08
C SER A 27 -64.93 -5.42 -1.26
N THR A 28 -65.51 -5.52 -2.47
CA THR A 28 -64.76 -5.82 -3.70
C THR A 28 -63.73 -4.73 -4.00
N LYS A 29 -64.08 -3.45 -3.85
CA LYS A 29 -63.16 -2.32 -4.08
C LYS A 29 -61.99 -2.29 -3.09
N ILE A 30 -62.23 -2.64 -1.82
CA ILE A 30 -61.17 -2.80 -0.82
C ILE A 30 -60.17 -3.88 -1.24
N ILE A 31 -60.64 -5.04 -1.70
CA ILE A 31 -59.79 -6.14 -2.20
C ILE A 31 -58.97 -5.69 -3.42
N GLU A 32 -59.59 -4.99 -4.38
CA GLU A 32 -58.88 -4.45 -5.55
C GLU A 32 -57.78 -3.48 -5.12
N ILE A 33 -58.07 -2.55 -4.21
CA ILE A 33 -57.09 -1.60 -3.67
C ILE A 33 -55.90 -2.34 -3.04
N ASP A 34 -56.17 -3.35 -2.21
CA ASP A 34 -55.12 -4.13 -1.54
C ASP A 34 -54.24 -4.89 -2.54
N ARG A 35 -54.85 -5.50 -3.57
CA ARG A 35 -54.12 -6.16 -4.65
C ARG A 35 -53.22 -5.16 -5.40
N THR A 36 -53.73 -3.97 -5.72
CA THR A 36 -52.95 -2.93 -6.41
C THR A 36 -51.81 -2.41 -5.56
N VAL A 37 -52.02 -2.15 -4.26
CA VAL A 37 -50.97 -1.70 -3.35
C VAL A 37 -49.87 -2.75 -3.22
N GLN A 38 -50.24 -4.03 -3.07
CA GLN A 38 -49.27 -5.12 -3.00
C GLN A 38 -48.49 -5.27 -4.32
N ALA A 39 -49.18 -5.22 -5.47
CA ALA A 39 -48.53 -5.27 -6.78
C ALA A 39 -47.53 -4.13 -6.97
N ASN A 40 -47.89 -2.90 -6.57
CA ASN A 40 -47.01 -1.74 -6.62
C ASN A 40 -45.78 -1.90 -5.72
N LYS A 41 -45.94 -2.47 -4.51
CA LYS A 41 -44.82 -2.75 -3.62
C LYS A 41 -43.86 -3.77 -4.23
N VAL A 42 -44.37 -4.88 -4.76
CA VAL A 42 -43.55 -5.90 -5.43
C VAL A 42 -42.82 -5.33 -6.64
N ALA A 43 -43.48 -4.50 -7.44
CA ALA A 43 -42.85 -3.83 -8.58
C ALA A 43 -41.72 -2.89 -8.14
N ALA A 44 -41.91 -2.10 -7.07
CA ALA A 44 -40.88 -1.23 -6.53
C ALA A 44 -39.68 -2.00 -5.96
N ASP A 45 -39.94 -3.07 -5.20
CA ASP A 45 -38.90 -3.94 -4.64
C ASP A 45 -38.08 -4.60 -5.76
N LYS A 46 -38.74 -5.07 -6.84
CA LYS A 46 -38.08 -5.62 -8.02
C LYS A 46 -37.22 -4.59 -8.76
N ALA A 47 -37.72 -3.36 -8.92
CA ALA A 47 -36.97 -2.28 -9.56
C ALA A 47 -35.72 -1.91 -8.76
N LYS A 48 -35.83 -1.84 -7.43
CA LYS A 48 -34.69 -1.60 -6.53
C LYS A 48 -33.66 -2.72 -6.61
N ALA A 49 -34.10 -3.98 -6.64
CA ALA A 49 -33.21 -5.13 -6.79
C ALA A 49 -32.46 -5.10 -8.14
N ALA A 50 -33.15 -4.79 -9.24
CA ALA A 50 -32.54 -4.67 -10.56
C ALA A 50 -31.49 -3.55 -10.63
N GLU A 51 -31.73 -2.42 -9.98
CA GLU A 51 -30.75 -1.33 -9.92
C GLU A 51 -29.52 -1.71 -9.10
N LEU A 52 -29.70 -2.40 -7.97
CA LEU A 52 -28.60 -2.94 -7.17
C LEU A 52 -27.78 -3.95 -7.97
N ASP A 53 -28.43 -4.83 -8.73
CA ASP A 53 -27.77 -5.80 -9.62
C ASP A 53 -26.94 -5.09 -10.69
N LYS A 54 -27.48 -4.03 -11.30
CA LYS A 54 -26.77 -3.24 -12.31
C LYS A 54 -25.53 -2.57 -11.73
N GLN A 55 -25.64 -1.93 -10.57
CA GLN A 55 -24.50 -1.29 -9.90
C GLN A 55 -23.45 -2.31 -9.48
N TYR A 56 -23.88 -3.46 -8.95
CA TYR A 56 -22.99 -4.57 -8.62
C TYR A 56 -22.19 -5.02 -9.84
N GLN A 57 -22.84 -5.28 -10.98
CA GLN A 57 -22.17 -5.69 -12.22
C GLN A 57 -21.22 -4.62 -12.77
N ALA A 58 -21.57 -3.33 -12.62
CA ALA A 58 -20.69 -2.23 -13.01
C ALA A 58 -19.40 -2.24 -12.18
N TYR A 59 -19.51 -2.42 -10.86
CA TYR A 59 -18.33 -2.54 -9.99
C TYR A 59 -17.49 -3.79 -10.29
N LEU A 60 -18.11 -4.93 -10.62
CA LEU A 60 -17.36 -6.11 -11.05
C LEU A 60 -16.56 -5.83 -12.33
N THR A 61 -17.19 -5.18 -13.31
CA THR A 61 -16.55 -4.85 -14.59
C THR A 61 -15.39 -3.87 -14.40
N GLN A 62 -15.55 -2.88 -13.52
CA GLN A 62 -14.48 -1.96 -13.14
C GLN A 62 -13.34 -2.72 -12.44
N GLY A 63 -13.66 -3.53 -11.44
CA GLY A 63 -12.68 -4.33 -10.69
C GLY A 63 -11.88 -5.26 -11.59
N ASP A 64 -12.55 -5.98 -12.48
CA ASP A 64 -11.92 -6.88 -13.44
C ASP A 64 -11.01 -6.12 -14.43
N THR A 65 -11.43 -4.93 -14.87
CA THR A 65 -10.61 -4.05 -15.73
C THR A 65 -9.34 -3.60 -15.01
N TYR A 66 -9.47 -3.07 -13.80
CA TYR A 66 -8.32 -2.65 -13.00
C TYR A 66 -7.39 -3.83 -12.67
N TYR A 67 -7.96 -4.98 -12.34
CA TYR A 67 -7.19 -6.19 -12.04
C TYR A 67 -6.35 -6.65 -13.25
N LYS A 68 -6.96 -6.69 -14.45
CA LYS A 68 -6.24 -7.01 -15.70
C LYS A 68 -5.10 -6.03 -15.98
N ASN A 69 -5.31 -4.75 -15.67
CA ASN A 69 -4.31 -3.70 -15.81
C ASN A 69 -3.27 -3.70 -14.68
N LYS A 70 -3.33 -4.67 -13.74
CA LYS A 70 -2.50 -4.76 -12.54
C LYS A 70 -2.59 -3.54 -11.62
N ASP A 71 -3.65 -2.76 -11.75
CA ASP A 71 -3.99 -1.67 -10.85
C ASP A 71 -4.73 -2.24 -9.64
N TYR A 72 -3.99 -2.96 -8.81
CA TYR A 72 -4.56 -3.75 -7.71
C TYR A 72 -5.24 -2.88 -6.65
N LYS A 73 -4.81 -1.63 -6.48
CA LYS A 73 -5.44 -0.68 -5.55
C LYS A 73 -6.87 -0.36 -6.00
N ASN A 74 -7.04 0.10 -7.23
CA ASN A 74 -8.35 0.45 -7.76
C ASN A 74 -9.23 -0.80 -7.97
N ALA A 75 -8.63 -1.95 -8.30
CA ALA A 75 -9.35 -3.22 -8.37
C ALA A 75 -9.96 -3.61 -7.02
N ALA A 76 -9.17 -3.56 -5.93
CA ALA A 76 -9.66 -3.88 -4.60
C ALA A 76 -10.80 -2.95 -4.16
N GLU A 77 -10.70 -1.66 -4.45
CA GLU A 77 -11.76 -0.69 -4.16
C GLU A 77 -13.06 -1.03 -4.89
N ALA A 78 -12.99 -1.30 -6.21
CA ALA A 78 -14.16 -1.67 -6.99
C ALA A 78 -14.82 -2.98 -6.50
N TYR A 79 -14.03 -4.01 -6.19
CA TYR A 79 -14.58 -5.24 -5.62
C TYR A 79 -15.19 -5.04 -4.22
N ASN A 80 -14.61 -4.18 -3.38
CA ASN A 80 -15.19 -3.82 -2.09
C ASN A 80 -16.51 -3.07 -2.24
N ASN A 81 -16.62 -2.15 -3.21
CA ASN A 81 -17.89 -1.49 -3.54
C ASN A 81 -18.94 -2.51 -4.00
N ALA A 82 -18.56 -3.52 -4.80
CA ALA A 82 -19.45 -4.62 -5.15
C ALA A 82 -19.92 -5.40 -3.89
N LEU A 83 -19.02 -5.63 -2.92
CA LEU A 83 -19.35 -6.31 -1.66
C LEU A 83 -20.22 -5.47 -0.73
N MET A 84 -20.12 -4.14 -0.76
CA MET A 84 -21.04 -3.27 -0.02
C MET A 84 -22.48 -3.41 -0.51
N LEU A 85 -22.67 -3.66 -1.82
CA LEU A 85 -23.99 -3.93 -2.40
C LEU A 85 -24.45 -5.36 -2.15
N LYS A 86 -23.55 -6.34 -2.27
CA LYS A 86 -23.84 -7.76 -2.09
C LYS A 86 -22.78 -8.48 -1.23
N PRO A 87 -22.88 -8.40 0.10
CA PRO A 87 -21.85 -8.92 1.00
C PRO A 87 -21.70 -10.44 1.00
N SER A 88 -22.69 -11.19 0.49
CA SER A 88 -22.66 -12.65 0.43
C SER A 88 -21.89 -13.20 -0.78
N GLU A 89 -21.61 -12.37 -1.79
CA GLU A 89 -21.02 -12.81 -3.06
C GLU A 89 -19.57 -13.29 -2.89
N SER A 90 -19.27 -14.45 -3.47
CA SER A 90 -17.95 -15.09 -3.33
C SER A 90 -16.92 -14.51 -4.29
N TYR A 91 -17.32 -14.15 -5.50
CA TYR A 91 -16.38 -13.72 -6.54
C TYR A 91 -15.56 -12.47 -6.13
N PRO A 92 -16.17 -11.37 -5.66
CA PRO A 92 -15.40 -10.19 -5.27
C PRO A 92 -14.54 -10.44 -4.03
N LYS A 93 -14.99 -11.30 -3.10
CA LYS A 93 -14.19 -11.70 -1.93
C LYS A 93 -12.92 -12.42 -2.34
N LEU A 94 -13.04 -13.38 -3.27
CA LEU A 94 -11.90 -14.12 -3.79
C LEU A 94 -10.90 -13.17 -4.45
N ARG A 95 -11.37 -12.24 -5.27
CA ARG A 95 -10.52 -11.24 -5.92
C ARG A 95 -9.79 -10.33 -4.94
N VAL A 96 -10.47 -9.80 -3.92
CA VAL A 96 -9.84 -9.01 -2.87
C VAL A 96 -8.77 -9.83 -2.14
N ASN A 97 -9.03 -11.11 -1.86
CA ASN A 97 -8.05 -11.99 -1.23
C ASN A 97 -6.80 -12.22 -2.11
N GLU A 98 -7.00 -12.47 -3.40
CA GLU A 98 -5.92 -12.61 -4.39
C GLU A 98 -5.05 -11.36 -4.45
N ILE A 99 -5.68 -10.18 -4.53
CA ILE A 99 -4.99 -8.89 -4.51
C ILE A 99 -4.18 -8.71 -3.23
N ASN A 100 -4.76 -8.99 -2.07
CA ASN A 100 -4.08 -8.84 -0.78
C ASN A 100 -2.85 -9.77 -0.69
N LYS A 101 -2.96 -11.01 -1.19
CA LYS A 101 -1.83 -11.95 -1.27
C LYS A 101 -0.74 -11.44 -2.21
N ALA A 102 -1.10 -10.93 -3.38
CA ALA A 102 -0.14 -10.38 -4.33
C ALA A 102 0.61 -9.17 -3.74
N ASN A 103 -0.10 -8.26 -3.07
CA ASN A 103 0.49 -7.10 -2.41
C ASN A 103 1.43 -7.51 -1.26
N ALA A 104 1.01 -8.47 -0.43
CA ALA A 104 1.85 -8.98 0.66
C ALA A 104 3.13 -9.65 0.13
N ALA A 105 3.03 -10.43 -0.96
CA ALA A 105 4.20 -11.05 -1.59
C ALA A 105 5.15 -9.99 -2.19
N ALA A 106 4.62 -8.93 -2.81
CA ALA A 106 5.43 -7.84 -3.35
C ALA A 106 6.17 -7.08 -2.24
N GLU A 107 5.49 -6.78 -1.14
CA GLU A 107 6.12 -6.09 0.00
C GLU A 107 7.19 -6.97 0.66
N ALA A 108 6.91 -8.27 0.85
CA ALA A 108 7.89 -9.21 1.37
C ALA A 108 9.14 -9.29 0.48
N LYS A 109 8.97 -9.31 -0.84
CA LYS A 109 10.09 -9.30 -1.79
C LYS A 109 10.91 -8.01 -1.69
N LYS A 110 10.24 -6.86 -1.63
CA LYS A 110 10.91 -5.56 -1.47
C LYS A 110 11.70 -5.51 -0.16
N GLN A 111 11.15 -6.02 0.93
CA GLN A 111 11.84 -6.09 2.21
C GLN A 111 13.07 -7.03 2.16
N GLN A 112 12.97 -8.16 1.46
CA GLN A 112 14.11 -9.04 1.21
C GLN A 112 15.21 -8.36 0.38
N GLU A 113 14.85 -7.59 -0.64
CA GLU A 113 15.81 -6.84 -1.46
C GLU A 113 16.52 -5.75 -0.64
N ILE A 114 15.79 -5.05 0.23
CA ILE A 114 16.36 -4.07 1.17
C ILE A 114 17.34 -4.74 2.14
N GLU A 115 16.94 -5.86 2.73
CA GLU A 115 17.81 -6.61 3.66
C GLU A 115 19.05 -7.15 2.96
N ALA A 116 18.90 -7.73 1.76
CA ALA A 116 20.04 -8.20 0.97
C ALA A 116 20.98 -7.05 0.60
N GLY A 117 20.46 -5.88 0.23
CA GLY A 117 21.24 -4.68 -0.02
C GLY A 117 22.03 -4.22 1.21
N TYR A 118 21.39 -4.26 2.38
CA TYR A 118 22.01 -3.93 3.66
C TYR A 118 23.17 -4.89 3.99
N GLN A 119 22.93 -6.20 3.91
CA GLN A 119 23.95 -7.22 4.17
C GLN A 119 25.12 -7.14 3.18
N ASN A 120 24.83 -6.91 1.90
CA ASN A 120 25.88 -6.75 0.88
C ASN A 120 26.77 -5.53 1.16
N ALA A 121 26.18 -4.42 1.61
CA ALA A 121 26.95 -3.23 2.00
C ALA A 121 27.86 -3.52 3.20
N LEU A 122 27.39 -4.26 4.21
CA LEU A 122 28.22 -4.66 5.35
C LEU A 122 29.38 -5.56 4.92
N ILE A 123 29.12 -6.60 4.12
CA ILE A 123 30.15 -7.52 3.62
C ILE A 123 31.21 -6.76 2.79
N ALA A 124 30.77 -5.84 1.92
CA ALA A 124 31.68 -5.02 1.13
C ALA A 124 32.53 -4.08 2.02
N ALA A 125 31.93 -3.49 3.06
CA ALA A 125 32.64 -2.69 4.03
C ALA A 125 33.71 -3.51 4.77
N GLU A 126 33.35 -4.68 5.27
CA GLU A 126 34.27 -5.59 5.98
C GLU A 126 35.43 -6.04 5.09
N LYS A 127 35.16 -6.36 3.81
CA LYS A 127 36.20 -6.68 2.83
C LYS A 127 37.15 -5.50 2.61
N ALA A 128 36.63 -4.27 2.53
CA ALA A 128 37.44 -3.07 2.38
C ALA A 128 38.28 -2.78 3.65
N VAL A 129 37.73 -3.02 4.84
CA VAL A 129 38.50 -2.96 6.11
C VAL A 129 39.65 -3.95 6.10
N ALA A 130 39.40 -5.21 5.69
CA ALA A 130 40.45 -6.22 5.60
C ALA A 130 41.55 -5.84 4.59
N ALA A 131 41.20 -5.13 3.53
CA ALA A 131 42.13 -4.56 2.56
C ALA A 131 42.82 -3.27 3.04
N LYS A 132 42.49 -2.76 4.24
CA LYS A 132 42.90 -1.45 4.79
C LYS A 132 42.49 -0.25 3.91
N ASP A 133 41.51 -0.44 3.04
CA ASP A 133 40.90 0.65 2.28
C ASP A 133 39.77 1.27 3.13
N PHE A 134 40.16 2.09 4.10
CA PHE A 134 39.23 2.69 5.05
C PHE A 134 38.27 3.68 4.40
N THR A 135 38.68 4.31 3.30
CA THR A 135 37.81 5.21 2.53
C THR A 135 36.69 4.43 1.85
N ALA A 136 37.01 3.32 1.17
CA ALA A 136 36.00 2.45 0.59
C ALA A 136 35.11 1.81 1.67
N ALA A 137 35.71 1.35 2.77
CA ALA A 137 34.96 0.78 3.89
C ALA A 137 33.94 1.78 4.46
N LYS A 138 34.33 3.04 4.68
CA LYS A 138 33.44 4.10 5.12
C LYS A 138 32.27 4.29 4.15
N ALA A 139 32.54 4.34 2.85
CA ALA A 139 31.51 4.51 1.83
C ALA A 139 30.47 3.37 1.87
N PHE A 140 30.91 2.12 2.03
CA PHE A 140 29.99 0.98 2.16
C PHE A 140 29.20 0.99 3.46
N TYR A 141 29.81 1.35 4.60
CA TYR A 141 29.04 1.54 5.85
C TYR A 141 28.03 2.69 5.74
N GLN A 142 28.33 3.76 4.99
CA GLN A 142 27.37 4.84 4.73
C GLN A 142 26.20 4.35 3.85
N GLN A 143 26.43 3.46 2.89
CA GLN A 143 25.34 2.82 2.14
C GLN A 143 24.45 1.99 3.07
N ALA A 144 25.04 1.19 3.97
CA ALA A 144 24.29 0.45 4.99
C ALA A 144 23.50 1.40 5.92
N GLN A 145 24.07 2.54 6.29
CA GLN A 145 23.41 3.57 7.09
C GLN A 145 22.22 4.22 6.37
N GLN A 146 22.28 4.40 5.05
CA GLN A 146 21.13 4.91 4.28
C GLN A 146 19.95 3.95 4.32
N ILE A 147 20.22 2.64 4.37
CA ILE A 147 19.19 1.59 4.45
C ILE A 147 18.64 1.44 5.87
N ASN A 148 19.52 1.46 6.88
CA ASN A 148 19.12 1.41 8.29
C ASN A 148 19.84 2.51 9.11
N PRO A 149 19.29 3.75 9.12
CA PRO A 149 19.94 4.90 9.76
C PRO A 149 20.08 4.77 11.28
N GLN A 150 19.23 3.95 11.89
CA GLN A 150 19.14 3.78 13.34
C GLN A 150 20.08 2.69 13.87
N ASN A 151 20.87 2.02 13.01
CA ASN A 151 21.79 0.98 13.45
C ASN A 151 23.03 1.58 14.17
N PRO A 152 23.17 1.42 15.50
CA PRO A 152 24.29 2.01 16.24
C PRO A 152 25.64 1.36 15.92
N SER A 153 25.64 0.09 15.50
CA SER A 153 26.85 -0.63 15.10
C SER A 153 27.45 -0.01 13.83
N VAL A 154 26.61 0.27 12.83
CA VAL A 154 27.04 0.92 11.58
C VAL A 154 27.57 2.32 11.84
N GLN A 155 26.88 3.11 12.68
CA GLN A 155 27.35 4.44 13.08
C GLN A 155 28.73 4.39 13.76
N SER A 156 28.91 3.44 14.68
CA SER A 156 30.19 3.22 15.36
C SER A 156 31.30 2.82 14.39
N LYS A 157 30.99 1.98 13.40
CA LYS A 157 31.93 1.57 12.36
C LYS A 157 32.34 2.72 11.44
N ILE A 158 31.44 3.63 11.07
CA ILE A 158 31.78 4.84 10.32
C ILE A 158 32.77 5.70 11.11
N ALA A 159 32.49 5.95 12.39
CA ALA A 159 33.39 6.72 13.25
C ALA A 159 34.75 6.03 13.48
N GLU A 160 34.78 4.70 13.48
CA GLU A 160 36.03 3.93 13.46
C GLU A 160 36.81 4.16 12.15
N MET A 161 36.15 4.10 10.99
CA MET A 161 36.80 4.37 9.70
C MET A 161 37.34 5.79 9.61
N ASP A 162 36.61 6.78 10.12
CA ASP A 162 37.08 8.17 10.18
C ASP A 162 38.37 8.32 10.99
N ARG A 163 38.46 7.62 12.13
CA ARG A 163 39.68 7.60 12.94
C ARG A 163 40.85 6.92 12.22
N GLN A 164 40.60 5.82 11.52
CA GLN A 164 41.63 5.10 10.75
C GLN A 164 42.14 5.94 9.57
N ILE A 165 41.24 6.62 8.84
CA ILE A 165 41.61 7.53 7.74
C ILE A 165 42.49 8.68 8.26
N ALA A 166 42.12 9.28 9.39
CA ALA A 166 42.91 10.36 10.00
C ALA A 166 44.31 9.86 10.42
N ALA A 167 44.39 8.69 11.04
CA ALA A 167 45.65 8.08 11.43
C ALA A 167 46.55 7.75 10.24
N ASP A 168 46.01 7.15 9.17
CA ASP A 168 46.76 6.83 7.95
C ASP A 168 47.30 8.10 7.26
N ASN A 169 46.47 9.15 7.17
CA ASN A 169 46.90 10.44 6.63
C ASN A 169 48.01 11.07 7.46
N GLN A 170 47.92 11.02 8.79
CA GLN A 170 48.95 11.54 9.67
C GLN A 170 50.25 10.75 9.53
N GLN A 171 50.19 9.41 9.42
CA GLN A 171 51.36 8.57 9.21
C GLN A 171 52.04 8.87 7.87
N LYS A 172 51.27 9.03 6.79
CA LYS A 172 51.79 9.41 5.46
C LYS A 172 52.48 10.77 5.50
N GLN A 173 51.88 11.76 6.17
CA GLN A 173 52.50 13.08 6.36
C GLN A 173 53.83 12.99 7.14
N GLN A 174 53.87 12.22 8.23
CA GLN A 174 55.09 12.01 9.00
C GLN A 174 56.19 11.35 8.16
N GLN A 175 55.85 10.31 7.38
CA GLN A 175 56.80 9.66 6.47
C GLN A 175 57.34 10.65 5.42
N GLN A 176 56.49 11.51 4.88
CA GLN A 176 56.91 12.51 3.91
C GLN A 176 57.85 13.56 4.52
N VAL A 177 57.59 14.01 5.77
CA VAL A 177 58.51 14.89 6.50
C VAL A 177 59.86 14.22 6.72
N ILE A 178 59.87 12.96 7.15
CA ILE A 178 61.11 12.19 7.34
C ILE A 178 61.88 12.08 6.02
N GLN A 179 61.18 11.76 4.92
CA GLN A 179 61.81 11.66 3.60
C GLN A 179 62.40 12.98 3.12
N ASN A 180 61.69 14.10 3.33
CA ASN A 180 62.19 15.43 2.98
C ASN A 180 63.45 15.79 3.79
N ASN A 181 63.43 15.56 5.10
CA ASN A 181 64.59 15.80 5.97
C ASN A 181 65.81 14.95 5.54
N TYR A 182 65.59 13.70 5.18
CA TYR A 182 66.63 12.83 4.64
C TYR A 182 67.23 13.39 3.33
N ASN A 183 66.37 13.76 2.37
CA ASN A 183 66.81 14.33 1.09
C ASN A 183 67.62 15.62 1.27
N GLU A 184 67.20 16.49 2.19
CA GLU A 184 67.93 17.71 2.53
C GLU A 184 69.30 17.44 3.15
N ALA A 185 69.39 16.49 4.08
CA ALA A 185 70.65 16.11 4.72
C ALA A 185 71.65 15.57 3.69
N VAL A 186 71.20 14.67 2.81
CA VAL A 186 72.02 14.12 1.72
C VAL A 186 72.53 15.22 0.80
N LYS A 187 71.65 16.14 0.39
CA LYS A 187 72.03 17.28 -0.46
C LYS A 187 73.11 18.15 0.20
N LYS A 188 72.94 18.49 1.48
CA LYS A 188 73.93 19.29 2.24
C LYS A 188 75.27 18.56 2.34
N SER A 189 75.28 17.26 2.62
CA SER A 189 76.52 16.48 2.70
C SER A 189 77.28 16.41 1.37
N GLY A 190 76.59 16.27 0.24
CA GLY A 190 77.22 16.28 -1.09
C GLY A 190 77.89 17.62 -1.42
N SER A 191 77.32 18.74 -0.96
CA SER A 191 77.92 20.07 -1.12
C SER A 191 79.17 20.29 -0.27
N ILE A 192 79.35 19.54 0.82
CA ILE A 192 80.51 19.65 1.72
C ILE A 192 81.70 18.84 1.19
N VAL A 193 81.46 17.74 0.47
CA VAL A 193 82.52 16.81 0.00
C VAL A 193 83.17 17.25 -1.33
N LEU A 194 82.59 18.25 -2.03
CA LEU A 194 83.06 18.75 -3.34
C LEU A 194 83.90 20.05 -3.26
N VAL A 195 84.33 20.47 -2.07
CA VAL A 195 85.24 21.61 -1.83
C VAL A 195 86.55 21.10 -1.26
#